data_AF-A0A1Q7GVI6-F1
#
_entry.id   AF-A0A1Q7GVI6-F1
#
_cell.length_a   1.000
_cell.length_b   1.000
_cell.length_c   1.000
_cell.angle_alpha   90.00
_cell.angle_beta   90.00
_cell.angle_gamma   90.00
#
_symmetry.space_group_name_H-M   'P 1'
#
loop_
_entity.id
_entity.type
_entity.pdbx_description
1 polymer ?
#
loop_
_entity_poly.entity_id
_entity_poly.type
_entity_poly.pdbx_seq_one_letter_code
_entity_poly.pdbx_strand_id
1 'polypeptide(L)'
;MLIDIVNSGWAPISICNLSEDIPGYVAAPAIALDYPWKHFIGGHVTRLGTRDDVTLHQQYMADIDASVRKALVSVDPTPFFQKYVDNPWAAVSALFDAWTDASAAPVIEKYTGVLAAAAVYTRSTTFWVMESIRLDVGYGSYVHP
;
A
#
# COMPACT_ATOMS: atom_id res chain seq x y z
N MET A 1 -3.22 -18.38 7.61
CA MET A 1 -3.58 -17.62 8.83
C MET A 1 -3.64 -16.15 8.44
N LEU A 2 -4.72 -15.41 8.72
CA LEU A 2 -4.96 -14.03 8.24
C LEU A 2 -4.66 -12.97 9.33
N ILE A 3 -3.83 -13.31 10.31
CA ILE A 3 -3.44 -12.41 11.41
C ILE A 3 -2.54 -11.31 10.82
N ASP A 4 -2.83 -10.06 11.18
CA ASP A 4 -2.13 -8.85 10.76
C ASP A 4 -2.09 -8.60 9.25
N ILE A 5 -2.93 -9.31 8.49
CA ILE A 5 -3.24 -9.00 7.09
C ILE A 5 -4.38 -7.99 7.07
N VAL A 6 -5.52 -8.32 7.66
CA VAL A 6 -6.69 -7.43 7.76
C VAL A 6 -6.81 -6.90 9.19
N ASN A 7 -6.52 -5.61 9.40
CA ASN A 7 -6.81 -4.93 10.66
C ASN A 7 -8.22 -4.33 10.61
N SER A 8 -9.20 -4.97 11.25
CA SER A 8 -10.62 -4.63 11.07
C SER A 8 -10.95 -3.21 11.53
N GLY A 9 -11.33 -2.34 10.59
CA GLY A 9 -11.60 -0.92 10.81
C GLY A 9 -10.37 -0.01 10.90
N TRP A 10 -9.18 -0.53 10.57
CA TRP A 10 -7.91 0.20 10.63
C TRP A 10 -7.15 0.06 9.33
N ALA A 11 -6.35 1.08 8.98
CA ALA A 11 -5.30 0.89 7.99
C ALA A 11 -4.26 -0.11 8.52
N PRO A 12 -3.56 -0.86 7.65
CA PRO A 12 -2.48 -1.73 8.06
C PRO A 12 -1.45 -0.95 8.87
N ILE A 13 -0.97 -1.53 9.96
CA ILE A 13 0.01 -0.85 10.79
C ILE A 13 1.36 -0.87 10.03
N SER A 14 1.98 0.31 9.90
CA SER A 14 3.29 0.52 9.27
C SER A 14 3.46 -0.16 7.89
N ILE A 15 4.60 -0.80 7.62
CA ILE A 15 4.98 -1.34 6.30
C ILE A 15 4.25 -2.69 6.06
N CYS A 16 2.93 -2.59 5.80
CA CYS A 16 1.96 -3.70 5.66
C CYS A 16 2.18 -4.85 6.65
N ASN A 17 2.34 -4.48 7.92
CA ASN A 17 2.66 -5.34 9.06
C ASN A 17 3.71 -6.43 8.80
N LEU A 18 4.85 -6.00 8.24
CA LEU A 18 6.09 -6.78 8.02
C LEU A 18 5.93 -7.94 7.03
N SER A 19 4.97 -7.82 6.10
CA SER A 19 4.81 -8.80 5.03
C SER A 19 5.94 -8.68 4.01
N GLU A 20 6.63 -9.80 3.77
CA GLU A 20 7.67 -9.90 2.73
C GLU A 20 7.06 -10.21 1.35
N ASP A 21 5.86 -10.79 1.32
CA ASP A 21 5.10 -11.14 0.12
C ASP A 21 3.83 -10.31 0.03
N ILE A 22 3.92 -9.16 -0.64
CA ILE A 22 2.78 -8.27 -0.87
C ILE A 22 1.76 -8.86 -1.86
N PRO A 23 2.16 -9.53 -2.96
CA PRO A 23 1.20 -10.23 -3.81
C PRO A 23 0.35 -11.24 -3.02
N GLY A 24 0.98 -12.06 -2.16
CA GLY A 24 0.30 -12.98 -1.27
C GLY A 24 -0.56 -12.28 -0.22
N TYR A 25 -0.07 -11.19 0.38
CA TYR A 25 -0.83 -10.35 1.32
C TYR A 25 -2.15 -9.86 0.71
N VAL A 26 -2.11 -9.34 -0.52
CA VAL A 26 -3.29 -8.82 -1.22
C VAL A 26 -4.25 -9.94 -1.63
N ALA A 27 -3.73 -11.13 -1.97
CA ALA A 27 -4.55 -12.28 -2.37
C ALA A 27 -5.26 -12.98 -1.20
N ALA A 28 -4.64 -13.02 -0.01
CA ALA A 28 -5.13 -13.78 1.14
C ALA A 28 -6.56 -13.43 1.62
N PRO A 29 -6.99 -12.15 1.64
CA PRO A 29 -8.38 -11.78 1.96
C PRO A 29 -9.44 -12.47 1.09
N ALA A 30 -9.18 -12.67 -0.21
CA ALA A 30 -10.13 -13.33 -1.11
C ALA A 30 -10.31 -14.81 -0.73
N ILE A 31 -9.20 -15.51 -0.48
CA ILE A 31 -9.21 -16.90 -0.02
C ILE A 31 -9.98 -17.01 1.30
N ALA A 32 -9.78 -16.07 2.23
CA ALA A 32 -10.50 -16.07 3.49
C ALA A 32 -12.02 -15.93 3.27
N LEU A 33 -12.47 -15.08 2.35
CA LEU A 33 -13.89 -14.88 2.06
C LEU A 33 -14.56 -16.13 1.46
N ASP A 34 -13.83 -17.05 0.84
CA ASP A 34 -14.41 -18.30 0.31
C ASP A 34 -14.90 -19.25 1.40
N TYR A 35 -14.44 -19.11 2.65
CA TYR A 35 -14.87 -19.95 3.76
C TYR A 35 -16.16 -19.43 4.44
N PRO A 36 -17.01 -20.33 4.99
CA PRO A 36 -18.25 -19.95 5.66
C PRO A 36 -18.01 -19.56 7.12
N TRP A 37 -17.48 -18.36 7.36
CA TRP A 37 -17.30 -17.79 8.70
C TRP A 37 -18.16 -16.55 8.92
N LYS A 38 -18.44 -16.27 10.20
CA LYS A 38 -19.23 -15.11 10.64
C LYS A 38 -18.39 -14.02 11.29
N HIS A 39 -17.39 -14.41 12.07
CA HIS A 39 -16.50 -13.50 12.79
C HIS A 39 -15.06 -13.72 12.36
N PHE A 40 -14.31 -12.63 12.29
CA PHE A 40 -12.89 -12.65 11.97
C PHE A 40 -12.07 -12.14 13.15
N ILE A 41 -11.03 -12.89 13.51
CA ILE A 41 -10.05 -12.53 14.54
C ILE A 41 -8.75 -12.22 13.82
N GLY A 42 -8.44 -10.93 13.65
CA GLY A 42 -7.36 -10.44 12.79
C GLY A 42 -6.01 -10.21 13.47
N GLY A 43 -5.86 -10.59 14.73
CA GLY A 43 -4.62 -10.35 15.49
C GLY A 43 -4.68 -9.04 16.25
N HIS A 44 -3.86 -8.07 15.86
CA HIS A 44 -3.86 -6.75 16.50
C HIS A 44 -5.20 -6.02 16.32
N VAL A 45 -5.37 -4.96 17.12
CA VAL A 45 -6.57 -4.12 17.32
C VAL A 45 -7.66 -4.74 18.22
N THR A 46 -8.42 -3.89 18.90
CA THR A 46 -9.35 -4.28 19.98
C THR A 46 -10.76 -4.61 19.48
N ARG A 47 -10.91 -5.07 18.23
CA ARG A 47 -12.20 -5.24 17.55
C ARG A 47 -12.30 -6.57 16.81
N LEU A 48 -13.46 -7.24 16.92
CA LEU A 48 -13.84 -8.35 16.05
C LEU A 48 -14.18 -7.87 14.64
N GLY A 49 -13.65 -8.56 13.64
CA GLY A 49 -13.89 -8.27 12.23
C GLY A 49 -15.12 -8.95 11.66
N THR A 50 -15.60 -8.37 10.56
CA THR A 50 -16.69 -8.91 9.73
C THR A 50 -16.20 -9.16 8.30
N ARG A 51 -17.06 -9.78 7.47
CA ARG A 51 -16.80 -9.93 6.03
C ARG A 51 -16.71 -8.59 5.31
N ASP A 52 -17.45 -7.58 5.79
CA ASP A 52 -17.40 -6.22 5.25
C ASP A 52 -16.07 -5.55 5.57
N ASP A 53 -15.49 -5.81 6.74
CA ASP A 53 -14.14 -5.30 7.09
C ASP A 53 -13.06 -5.87 6.15
N VAL A 54 -13.15 -7.17 5.82
CA VAL A 54 -12.24 -7.82 4.87
C VAL A 54 -12.42 -7.27 3.46
N THR A 55 -13.68 -7.07 3.03
CA THR A 55 -14.00 -6.49 1.71
C THR A 55 -13.51 -5.04 1.61
N LEU A 56 -13.69 -4.24 2.67
CA LEU A 56 -13.20 -2.87 2.74
C LEU A 56 -11.67 -2.82 2.65
N HIS A 57 -10.97 -3.74 3.32
CA HIS A 57 -9.52 -3.85 3.22
C HIS A 57 -9.07 -4.17 1.78
N GLN A 58 -9.75 -5.09 1.08
CA GLN A 58 -9.45 -5.37 -0.33
C GLN A 58 -9.61 -4.13 -1.21
N GLN A 59 -10.69 -3.37 -1.03
CA GLN A 59 -10.91 -2.13 -1.78
C GLN A 59 -9.83 -1.09 -1.48
N TYR A 60 -9.43 -0.94 -0.22
CA TYR A 60 -8.36 -0.05 0.19
C TYR A 60 -7.02 -0.41 -0.49
N MET A 61 -6.64 -1.68 -0.49
CA MET A 61 -5.40 -2.13 -1.16
C MET A 61 -5.48 -1.97 -2.69
N ALA A 62 -6.64 -2.23 -3.30
CA ALA A 62 -6.84 -2.03 -4.74
C ALA A 62 -6.75 -0.56 -5.15
N ASP A 63 -7.28 0.36 -4.33
CA ASP A 63 -7.15 1.80 -4.57
C ASP A 63 -5.69 2.27 -4.46
N ILE A 64 -4.91 1.69 -3.54
CA ILE A 64 -3.46 1.95 -3.45
C ILE A 64 -2.76 1.47 -4.72
N ASP A 65 -2.97 0.23 -5.16
CA ASP A 65 -2.35 -0.30 -6.39
C ASP A 65 -2.67 0.61 -7.60
N ALA A 66 -3.94 0.96 -7.79
CA ALA A 66 -4.36 1.84 -8.88
C ALA A 66 -3.70 3.22 -8.82
N SER A 67 -3.63 3.81 -7.62
CA SER A 67 -3.00 5.12 -7.39
C SER A 67 -1.49 5.07 -7.64
N VAL A 68 -0.82 4.01 -7.19
CA VAL A 68 0.60 3.76 -7.43
C VAL A 68 0.90 3.64 -8.91
N ARG A 69 0.15 2.81 -9.64
CA ARG A 69 0.37 2.63 -11.08
C ARG A 69 0.24 3.95 -11.83
N LYS A 70 -0.73 4.78 -11.44
CA LYS A 70 -0.90 6.12 -11.99
C LYS A 70 0.32 7.01 -11.69
N ALA A 71 0.78 7.07 -10.44
CA ALA A 71 1.91 7.91 -10.06
C ALA A 71 3.22 7.52 -10.75
N LEU A 72 3.50 6.21 -10.87
CA LEU A 72 4.71 5.68 -11.50
C LEU A 72 4.88 6.14 -12.95
N VAL A 73 3.79 6.43 -13.65
CA VAL A 73 3.80 6.94 -15.04
C VAL A 73 3.61 8.45 -15.16
N SER A 74 2.97 9.10 -14.17
CA SER A 74 2.61 10.52 -14.29
C SER A 74 3.58 11.48 -13.64
N VAL A 75 4.38 11.03 -12.66
CA VAL A 75 5.38 11.89 -12.00
C VAL A 75 6.61 12.01 -12.89
N ASP A 76 6.92 13.23 -13.32
CA ASP A 76 8.13 13.53 -14.10
C ASP A 76 9.38 13.44 -13.20
N PRO A 77 10.35 12.56 -13.52
CA PRO A 77 11.57 12.43 -12.74
C PRO A 77 12.56 13.59 -12.96
N THR A 78 12.44 14.32 -14.07
CA THR A 78 13.42 15.32 -14.52
C THR A 78 13.78 16.36 -13.45
N PRO A 79 12.83 16.96 -12.71
CA PRO A 79 13.14 17.98 -11.72
C PRO A 79 14.02 17.46 -10.56
N PHE A 80 13.89 16.18 -10.20
CA PHE A 80 14.70 15.59 -9.12
C PHE A 80 16.15 15.40 -9.56
N PHE A 81 16.38 14.88 -10.77
CA PHE A 81 17.73 14.69 -11.32
C PHE A 81 18.40 16.01 -11.70
N GLN A 82 17.65 17.06 -12.06
CA GLN A 82 18.17 18.41 -12.22
C GLN A 82 18.55 19.07 -10.90
N LYS A 83 17.81 18.79 -9.81
CA LYS A 83 18.10 19.34 -8.48
C LYS A 83 19.31 18.67 -7.83
N TYR A 84 19.47 17.36 -8.00
CA TYR A 84 20.51 16.57 -7.36
C TYR A 84 21.55 16.04 -8.36
N VAL A 85 22.10 16.92 -9.20
CA VAL A 85 23.00 16.54 -10.31
C VAL A 85 24.23 15.76 -9.84
N ASP A 86 24.80 16.16 -8.69
CA ASP A 86 26.00 15.56 -8.11
C ASP A 86 25.68 14.41 -7.13
N ASN A 87 24.40 14.11 -6.91
CA ASN A 87 23.96 13.04 -6.01
C ASN A 87 22.74 12.31 -6.59
N PRO A 88 22.96 11.39 -7.55
CA PRO A 88 21.87 10.66 -8.20
C PRO A 88 21.06 9.82 -7.21
N TRP A 89 21.64 9.35 -6.10
CA TRP A 89 20.89 8.63 -5.08
C TRP A 89 19.92 9.51 -4.30
N ALA A 90 20.26 10.79 -4.07
CA ALA A 90 19.30 11.75 -3.54
C ALA A 90 18.17 12.05 -4.54
N ALA A 91 18.46 12.07 -5.85
CA ALA A 91 17.42 12.18 -6.88
C ALA A 91 16.46 10.99 -6.84
N VAL A 92 17.00 9.77 -6.79
CA VAL A 92 16.21 8.53 -6.71
C VAL A 92 15.36 8.50 -5.44
N SER A 93 15.92 8.84 -4.28
CA SER A 93 15.18 8.93 -3.02
C SER A 93 14.01 9.92 -3.12
N ALA A 94 14.27 11.12 -3.66
CA ALA A 94 13.24 12.13 -3.84
C ALA A 94 12.15 11.70 -4.82
N LEU A 95 12.49 10.95 -5.87
CA LEU A 95 11.53 10.38 -6.80
C LEU A 95 10.65 9.31 -6.14
N PHE A 96 11.23 8.43 -5.31
CA PHE A 96 10.45 7.42 -4.57
C PHE A 96 9.49 8.06 -3.57
N ASP A 97 9.94 9.12 -2.88
CA ASP A 97 9.08 9.92 -2.02
C ASP A 97 7.95 10.56 -2.83
N ALA A 98 8.24 11.15 -3.99
CA ALA A 98 7.24 11.78 -4.84
C ALA A 98 6.19 10.80 -5.38
N TRP A 99 6.60 9.61 -5.83
CA TRP A 99 5.66 8.56 -6.22
C TRP A 99 4.80 8.12 -5.05
N THR A 100 5.42 7.88 -3.89
CA THR A 100 4.70 7.47 -2.67
C THR A 100 3.67 8.52 -2.26
N ASP A 101 4.06 9.78 -2.19
CA ASP A 101 3.19 10.87 -1.74
C ASP A 101 2.05 11.12 -2.71
N ALA A 102 2.34 11.16 -4.02
CA ALA A 102 1.32 11.31 -5.05
C ALA A 102 0.32 10.15 -5.06
N SER A 103 0.78 8.94 -4.74
CA SER A 103 -0.05 7.75 -4.66
C SER A 103 -0.90 7.69 -3.39
N ALA A 104 -0.30 8.04 -2.25
CA ALA A 104 -0.94 7.92 -0.94
C ALA A 104 -1.98 9.02 -0.70
N ALA A 105 -1.74 10.25 -1.18
CA ALA A 105 -2.62 11.40 -0.93
C ALA A 105 -4.11 11.14 -1.24
N PRO A 106 -4.51 10.69 -2.45
CA PRO A 106 -5.94 10.46 -2.76
C PRO A 106 -6.53 9.30 -1.95
N VAL A 107 -5.73 8.32 -1.55
CA VAL A 107 -6.19 7.20 -0.70
C VAL A 107 -6.39 7.69 0.73
N ILE A 108 -5.46 8.48 1.27
CA ILE A 108 -5.60 9.11 2.59
C ILE A 108 -6.88 9.96 2.63
N GLU A 109 -7.12 10.77 1.59
CA GLU A 109 -8.33 11.58 1.48
C GLU A 109 -9.59 10.71 1.51
N LYS A 110 -9.65 9.64 0.70
CA LYS A 110 -10.79 8.74 0.62
C LYS A 110 -11.09 7.98 1.92
N TYR A 111 -10.05 7.58 2.66
CA TYR A 111 -10.17 6.67 3.80
C TYR A 111 -10.04 7.33 5.17
N THR A 112 -9.72 8.62 5.24
CA THR A 112 -9.76 9.37 6.50
C THR A 112 -11.18 9.42 7.04
N GLY A 113 -11.36 9.01 8.30
CA GLY A 113 -12.68 8.87 8.93
C GLY A 113 -13.42 7.57 8.57
N VAL A 114 -12.90 6.77 7.63
CA VAL A 114 -13.40 5.43 7.30
C VAL A 114 -12.56 4.36 8.00
N LEU A 115 -11.23 4.46 7.88
CA LEU A 115 -10.27 3.60 8.55
C LEU A 115 -9.51 4.40 9.60
N ALA A 116 -9.44 3.87 10.82
CA ALA A 116 -8.56 4.42 11.83
C ALA A 116 -7.09 4.35 11.37
N ALA A 117 -6.31 5.37 11.73
CA ALA A 117 -4.92 5.53 11.32
C ALA A 117 -4.64 5.62 9.81
N ALA A 118 -5.67 5.84 8.96
CA ALA A 118 -5.47 6.04 7.52
C ALA A 118 -4.44 7.14 7.22
N ALA A 119 -4.57 8.32 7.83
CA ALA A 119 -3.62 9.41 7.66
C ALA A 119 -2.23 9.16 8.28
N VAL A 120 -2.07 8.09 9.07
CA VAL A 120 -0.80 7.75 9.74
C VAL A 120 -0.02 6.69 8.96
N TYR A 121 -0.67 5.61 8.52
CA TYR A 121 0.01 4.45 7.95
C TYR A 121 -0.20 4.22 6.45
N THR A 122 -1.11 4.96 5.80
CA THR A 122 -1.32 4.78 4.35
C THR A 122 -0.06 5.08 3.55
N ARG A 123 0.73 6.09 3.95
CA ARG A 123 1.99 6.42 3.25
C ARG A 123 2.98 5.25 3.26
N SER A 124 3.23 4.64 4.42
CA SER A 124 4.15 3.50 4.53
C SER A 124 3.62 2.25 3.82
N THR A 125 2.31 2.01 3.90
CA THR A 125 1.62 0.94 3.15
C THR A 125 1.83 1.14 1.64
N THR A 126 1.63 2.38 1.18
CA THR A 126 1.74 2.75 -0.24
C THR A 126 3.16 2.59 -0.77
N PHE A 127 4.17 3.02 0.00
CA PHE A 127 5.57 2.81 -0.36
C PHE A 127 5.86 1.33 -0.60
N TRP A 128 5.38 0.46 0.29
CA TRP A 128 5.65 -0.97 0.20
C TRP A 128 4.92 -1.65 -0.97
N VAL A 129 3.68 -1.26 -1.22
CA VAL A 129 2.93 -1.71 -2.41
C VAL A 129 3.61 -1.22 -3.69
N MET A 130 4.13 0.01 -3.71
CA MET A 130 4.90 0.54 -4.84
C MET A 130 6.15 -0.27 -5.13
N GLU A 131 6.94 -0.59 -4.11
CA GLU A 131 8.13 -1.42 -4.29
C GLU A 131 7.77 -2.82 -4.79
N SER A 132 6.73 -3.46 -4.24
CA SER A 132 6.26 -4.76 -4.75
C SER A 132 5.81 -4.71 -6.22
N ILE A 133 5.04 -3.69 -6.62
CA ILE A 133 4.63 -3.51 -8.02
C ILE A 133 5.85 -3.38 -8.95
N ARG A 134 6.91 -2.71 -8.51
CA ARG A 134 8.14 -2.53 -9.29
C ARG A 134 9.02 -3.78 -9.31
N LEU A 135 9.12 -4.49 -8.19
CA LEU A 135 10.06 -5.60 -8.00
C LEU A 135 9.46 -6.96 -8.38
N ASP A 136 8.23 -7.25 -7.94
CA ASP A 136 7.57 -8.54 -8.19
C ASP A 136 6.87 -8.57 -9.55
N VAL A 137 6.32 -7.44 -9.99
CA VAL A 137 5.55 -7.34 -11.24
C VAL A 137 6.35 -6.66 -12.36
N GLY A 138 7.44 -5.96 -12.03
CA GLY A 138 8.27 -5.24 -13.02
C GLY A 138 7.66 -3.95 -13.57
N TYR A 139 6.52 -3.50 -13.04
CA TYR A 139 5.82 -2.33 -13.57
C TYR A 139 6.45 -1.04 -13.06
N GLY A 140 6.78 -0.11 -13.96
CA GLY A 140 7.51 1.11 -13.59
C GLY A 140 8.92 0.83 -13.06
N SER A 141 9.47 -0.36 -13.34
CA SER A 141 10.84 -0.71 -13.02
C SER A 141 11.77 -0.13 -14.08
N TYR A 142 12.47 0.93 -13.72
CA TYR A 142 13.54 1.51 -14.53
C TYR A 142 14.84 0.75 -14.22
N VAL A 143 14.95 -0.48 -14.72
CA VAL A 143 16.25 -1.16 -14.73
C VAL A 143 17.13 -0.46 -15.74
N HIS A 144 18.22 0.16 -15.25
CA HIS A 144 19.31 0.52 -16.13
C HIS A 144 19.95 -0.79 -16.65
N PRO A 145 20.30 -0.88 -17.94
CA PRO A 145 21.06 -2.01 -18.46
C PRO A 145 22.42 -2.17 -17.76
#